data_AF-A0A8S0FCX5-F1
#
_entry.id   AF-A0A8S0FCX5-F1
#
_cell.length_a   1.000
_cell.length_b   1.000
_cell.length_c   1.000
_cell.angle_alpha   90.00
_cell.angle_beta   90.00
_cell.angle_gamma   90.00
#
_symmetry.space_group_name_H-M   'P 1'
#
loop_
_entity.id
_entity.type
_entity.pdbx_description
1 polymer ?
#
loop_
_entity_poly.entity_id
_entity_poly.type
_entity_poly.pdbx_seq_one_letter_code
_entity_poly.pdbx_strand_id
1 'polypeptide(L)' 'MLGHIQRGGSPVPYDRILASRMGAYAIDLLLAGYGGRCVGIQNEQLVHHDIIDAIENMKRPFKGDWLDCAKKLY' A
#
# COMPACT_ATOMS: atom_id res chain seq x y z
N MET A 1 -0.41 2.06 26.92
CA MET A 1 -0.43 2.84 25.65
C MET A 1 0.92 2.68 24.96
N LEU A 2 0.95 2.42 23.65
CA LEU A 2 2.19 2.21 22.89
C LEU A 2 2.76 3.51 22.27
N GLY A 3 1.93 4.39 21.70
CA GLY A 3 2.37 5.71 21.21
C GLY A 3 3.36 5.67 20.03
N HIS A 4 4.32 6.60 20.00
CA HIS A 4 5.24 6.82 18.87
C HIS A 4 6.18 5.65 18.55
N ILE A 5 6.33 4.68 19.45
CA ILE A 5 7.17 3.49 19.24
C ILE A 5 6.74 2.69 18.01
N GLN A 6 5.47 2.78 17.60
CA GLN A 6 4.92 2.08 16.42
C GLN A 6 5.37 2.67 15.07
N ARG A 7 6.01 3.85 15.04
CA ARG A 7 6.47 4.51 13.81
C ARG A 7 7.97 4.37 13.55
N GLY A 8 8.73 3.93 14.56
CA GLY A 8 10.17 3.74 14.47
C GLY A 8 10.57 2.26 14.36
N GLY A 9 11.89 2.01 14.32
CA GLY A 9 12.47 0.67 14.18
C GLY A 9 12.99 0.40 12.76
N SER A 10 13.80 -0.67 12.62
CA SER A 10 14.29 -1.09 11.31
C SER A 10 13.14 -1.74 10.52
N PRO A 11 12.96 -1.39 9.23
CA PRO A 11 11.88 -1.94 8.42
C PRO A 11 12.01 -3.47 8.31
N VAL A 12 10.87 -4.16 8.31
CA VAL A 12 10.82 -5.62 8.16
C VAL A 12 11.08 -6.02 6.70
N PRO A 13 11.41 -7.31 6.40
CA PRO A 13 11.74 -7.72 5.04
C PRO A 13 10.67 -7.38 4.00
N TYR A 14 9.39 -7.51 4.35
CA TYR A 14 8.27 -7.16 3.47
C TYR A 14 8.32 -5.69 3.03
N ASP A 15 8.48 -4.77 3.98
CA ASP A 15 8.56 -3.33 3.70
C ASP A 15 9.75 -2.97 2.81
N ARG A 16 10.90 -3.60 3.04
CA ARG A 16 12.11 -3.37 2.23
C ARG A 16 11.86 -3.76 0.77
N ILE A 17 11.33 -4.96 0.55
CA ILE A 17 11.06 -5.47 -0.81
C ILE A 17 9.99 -4.62 -1.50
N LEU A 18 8.91 -4.30 -0.79
CA LEU A 18 7.82 -3.47 -1.33
C LEU A 18 8.32 -2.08 -1.71
N ALA A 19 9.08 -1.42 -0.83
CA ALA A 19 9.64 -0.09 -1.08
C ALA A 19 10.57 -0.08 -2.30
N SER A 20 11.45 -1.07 -2.42
CA SER A 20 12.33 -1.20 -3.59
C SER A 20 11.55 -1.38 -4.89
N ARG A 21 10.53 -2.24 -4.88
CA ARG A 21 9.67 -2.50 -6.05
C ARG A 21 8.88 -1.26 -6.47
N MET A 22 8.27 -0.55 -5.52
CA MET A 22 7.51 0.66 -5.80
C MET A 22 8.41 1.79 -6.31
N GLY A 23 9.61 1.93 -5.77
CA GLY A 23 10.59 2.92 -6.23
C GLY A 23 11.05 2.68 -7.67
N ALA A 24 11.37 1.44 -8.02
CA ALA A 24 11.73 1.08 -9.39
C ALA A 24 10.58 1.35 -10.37
N TYR A 25 9.37 0.93 -10.01
CA TYR A 25 8.19 1.12 -10.85
C TYR A 25 7.83 2.60 -11.06
N ALA A 26 8.05 3.46 -10.06
CA ALA A 26 7.86 4.90 -10.21
C ALA A 26 8.78 5.51 -11.27
N ILE A 27 10.02 5.03 -11.38
CA ILE A 27 10.95 5.45 -12.45
C ILE A 27 10.43 5.01 -13.82
N ASP A 28 9.97 3.76 -13.94
CA ASP A 28 9.43 3.24 -15.19
C ASP A 28 8.23 4.08 -15.69
N LEU A 29 7.35 4.50 -14.75
CA LEU A 29 6.22 5.38 -15.08
C LEU A 29 6.65 6.76 -15.56
N LEU A 30 7.67 7.35 -14.92
CA LEU A 30 8.22 8.64 -15.35
C LEU A 30 8.84 8.55 -16.75
N LEU A 31 9.59 7.48 -17.03
CA LEU A 31 10.21 7.23 -18.34
C LEU A 31 9.16 6.99 -19.43
N ALA A 32 8.02 6.39 -19.08
CA ALA A 32 6.87 6.23 -19.98
C ALA A 32 6.04 7.52 -20.14
N GLY A 33 6.44 8.64 -19.51
CA GLY A 33 5.80 9.94 -19.64
C GLY A 33 4.56 10.15 -18.76
N TYR A 34 4.30 9.25 -17.81
CA TYR A 34 3.23 9.44 -16.83
C TYR A 34 3.63 10.46 -15.76
N GLY A 35 2.68 11.33 -15.42
CA GLY A 35 2.75 12.25 -14.28
C GLY A 35 1.44 12.21 -13.49
N GLY A 36 1.47 12.72 -12.25
CA GLY A 36 0.26 12.80 -11.41
C GLY A 36 -0.29 11.44 -10.99
N ARG A 37 0.55 10.41 -10.88
CA ARG A 37 0.14 9.05 -10.51
C ARG A 37 0.60 8.66 -9.11
N CYS A 38 -0.20 7.87 -8.40
CA CYS A 38 0.19 7.20 -7.16
C CYS A 38 0.43 5.72 -7.44
N VAL A 39 1.53 5.18 -6.91
CA VAL A 39 1.88 3.75 -7.01
C VAL A 39 1.31 3.00 -5.80
N GLY A 40 0.82 1.79 -6.02
CA GLY A 40 0.34 0.91 -4.96
C GLY A 40 0.48 -0.57 -5.30
N ILE A 41 0.10 -1.42 -4.36
CA ILE A 41 -0.04 -2.86 -4.56
C ILE A 41 -1.50 -3.27 -4.36
N GLN A 42 -2.07 -3.96 -5.33
CA GLN A 42 -3.43 -4.47 -5.28
C GLN A 42 -3.44 -5.91 -5.80
N ASN A 43 -3.93 -6.85 -5.00
CA ASN A 43 -3.98 -8.27 -5.34
C ASN A 43 -2.62 -8.82 -5.84
N GLU A 44 -1.55 -8.53 -5.09
CA GLU A 44 -0.14 -8.88 -5.40
C GLU A 44 0.46 -8.24 -6.67
N GLN A 45 -0.27 -7.35 -7.34
CA GLN A 45 0.19 -6.64 -8.53
C GLN A 45 0.56 -5.19 -8.21
N LEU A 46 1.65 -4.70 -8.81
CA LEU A 46 1.96 -3.27 -8.82
C LEU A 46 0.99 -2.57 -9.75
N VAL A 47 0.37 -1.51 -9.25
CA VAL A 47 -0.61 -0.70 -9.98
C VAL A 47 -0.28 0.77 -9.80
N HIS A 48 -0.79 1.60 -10.72
CA HIS A 48 -0.80 3.05 -10.53
C HIS A 48 -2.17 3.61 -10.88
N HIS A 49 -2.57 4.65 -10.16
CA HIS A 49 -3.83 5.36 -10.35
C HIS A 49 -3.58 6.85 -10.49
N ASP A 50 -4.53 7.58 -11.05
CA ASP A 50 -4.50 9.05 -10.94
C ASP A 50 -4.63 9.45 -9.46
N ILE A 51 -3.87 10.46 -9.03
CA ILE A 51 -3.87 10.89 -7.62
C ILE A 51 -5.26 11.37 -7.19
N ILE A 52 -5.96 12.13 -8.02
CA ILE A 52 -7.26 12.69 -7.67
C ILE A 52 -8.29 11.57 -7.62
N ASP A 53 -8.29 10.69 -8.61
CA ASP A 53 -9.19 9.53 -8.65
C ASP A 53 -9.02 8.61 -7.43
N ALA A 54 -7.77 8.33 -7.05
CA ALA A 54 -7.47 7.50 -5.88
C ALA A 54 -7.94 8.14 -4.55
N ILE A 55 -8.01 9.47 -4.48
CA ILE A 55 -8.45 10.19 -3.27
C ILE A 55 -9.98 10.31 -3.23
N GLU A 56 -10.61 10.67 -4.34
CA GLU A 56 -12.03 11.02 -4.38
C GLU A 56 -12.93 9.79 -4.60
N ASN A 57 -12.47 8.82 -5.39
CA ASN A 57 -13.32 7.73 -5.88
C ASN A 57 -13.01 6.37 -5.24
N MET A 58 -11.93 6.24 -4.45
CA MET A 58 -11.57 4.99 -3.79
C MET A 58 -11.80 5.05 -2.28
N LYS A 59 -12.74 4.24 -1.78
CA LYS A 59 -12.99 4.08 -0.34
C LYS A 59 -12.16 2.95 0.24
N ARG A 60 -11.65 3.13 1.46
CA ARG A 60 -10.94 2.08 2.19
C ARG A 60 -11.90 0.94 2.58
N PRO A 61 -11.71 -0.30 2.08
CA PRO A 61 -12.58 -1.42 2.42
C PRO A 61 -12.29 -1.93 3.85
N PHE A 62 -13.34 -2.36 4.54
CA PHE A 62 -13.22 -3.04 5.83
C PHE A 62 -13.00 -4.55 5.62
N LYS A 63 -12.04 -5.13 6.34
CA LYS A 63 -11.70 -6.57 6.29
C LYS A 63 -12.57 -7.37 7.27
N GLY A 64 -13.86 -7.51 6.95
CA GLY A 64 -14.82 -8.22 7.81
C GLY A 64 -14.53 -9.71 7.97
N ASP A 65 -13.96 -10.32 6.93
CA ASP A 65 -13.51 -11.71 6.92
C ASP A 65 -12.50 -12.01 8.02
N TRP A 66 -11.59 -11.08 8.31
CA TRP A 66 -10.59 -11.25 9.38
C TRP A 66 -11.23 -11.18 10.76
N LEU A 67 -12.23 -10.30 10.94
CA LEU A 67 -12.95 -10.20 12.19
C LEU A 67 -13.76 -11.47 12.47
N ASP A 68 -14.42 -12.02 11.45
CA ASP A 68 -15.17 -13.26 11.59
C ASP A 68 -14.26 -14.46 11.88
N CYS A 69 -13.07 -14.50 11.27
CA CYS A 69 -12.03 -15.47 11.60
C CYS A 69 -11.62 -15.36 13.08
N ALA A 70 -11.31 -14.14 13.55
CA ALA A 70 -10.92 -13.90 14.94
C ALA A 70 -11.98 -14.37 15.95
N LYS A 71 -13.28 -14.13 15.66
CA LYS A 71 -14.39 -14.58 16.52
C LYS A 71 -14.54 -16.09 16.64
N LYS A 72 -14.05 -16.87 15.66
CA LYS A 72 -14.12 -18.35 15.67
C LYS A 72 -13.00 -18.99 16.50
N LEU A 73 -11.92 -18.26 16.76
CA LEU A 73 -10.73 -18.77 17.45
C LEU A 73 -10.74 -18.48 18.96
N TYR A 74 -11.79 -17.82 19.45
CA TYR A 74 -12.10 -17.62 20.86
C TYR A 74 -13.29 -18.49 21.26
#